data_AF-A0A699VFA1-F1
#
_entry.id   AF-A0A699VFA1-F1
#
_cell.length_a   1.000
_cell.length_b   1.000
_cell.length_c   1.000
_cell.angle_alpha   90.00
_cell.angle_beta   90.00
_cell.angle_gamma   90.00
#
_symmetry.space_group_name_H-M   'P 1'
#
loop_
_entity.id
_entity.type
_entity.pdbx_description
1 polymer ?
#
loop_
_entity_poly.entity_id
_entity_poly.type
_entity_poly.pdbx_seq_one_letter_code
_entity_poly.pdbx_strand_id
1 'polypeptide(L)'
;SGEAPIPPPTIPSIILENLPTFNSAFRFEERLRLLETSFSGYRQTNQFADATDWLQGLLQRENDEFLRNIDENMKKVLKGLVKNQVKEQVSRILPRIEESMNTTLEAEVLTRSSHLSITSYAVAADLSEMELKKILIEKMEGNK
;
A
#
# COMPACT_ATOMS: atom_id res chain seq x y z
N SER A 1 -45.15 92.64 -4.21
CA SER A 1 -45.47 92.00 -5.50
C SER A 1 -44.47 90.91 -5.77
N GLY A 2 -44.91 89.65 -5.81
CA GLY A 2 -44.08 88.51 -6.18
C GLY A 2 -44.17 88.29 -7.68
N GLU A 3 -43.03 88.35 -8.36
CA GLU A 3 -42.93 88.12 -9.80
C GLU A 3 -42.95 86.61 -10.07
N ALA A 4 -43.79 86.17 -11.00
CA ALA A 4 -44.00 84.75 -11.28
C ALA A 4 -42.77 84.15 -12.00
N PRO A 5 -42.40 82.87 -11.73
CA PRO A 5 -41.26 82.23 -12.39
C PRO A 5 -41.47 82.10 -13.90
N ILE A 6 -40.44 82.42 -14.68
CA ILE A 6 -40.45 82.32 -16.13
C ILE A 6 -40.47 80.84 -16.55
N PRO A 7 -41.37 80.40 -17.44
CA PRO A 7 -41.41 79.02 -17.90
C PRO A 7 -40.12 78.66 -18.67
N PRO A 8 -39.63 77.41 -18.54
CA PRO A 8 -38.41 76.98 -19.23
C PRO A 8 -38.58 77.05 -20.75
N PRO A 9 -37.52 77.42 -21.49
CA PRO A 9 -37.57 77.54 -22.94
C PRO A 9 -37.96 76.20 -23.57
N THR A 10 -39.05 76.21 -24.34
CA THR A 10 -39.53 75.03 -25.07
C THR A 10 -38.69 74.88 -26.33
N ILE A 11 -37.86 73.84 -26.39
CA ILE A 11 -37.07 73.52 -27.58
C ILE A 11 -38.03 72.97 -28.66
N PRO A 12 -38.06 73.53 -29.88
CA PRO A 12 -38.90 73.02 -30.95
C PRO A 12 -38.57 71.58 -31.31
N SER A 13 -39.56 70.69 -31.37
CA SER A 13 -39.40 69.25 -31.70
C SER A 13 -38.66 68.98 -33.01
N ILE A 14 -38.72 69.94 -33.95
CA ILE A 14 -38.02 69.91 -35.24
C ILE A 14 -36.49 69.81 -35.04
N ILE A 15 -35.95 70.32 -33.93
CA ILE A 15 -34.51 70.24 -33.61
C ILE A 15 -34.15 68.83 -33.07
N LEU A 16 -35.07 68.20 -32.33
CA LEU A 16 -34.88 66.84 -31.82
C LEU A 16 -35.01 65.79 -32.93
N GLU A 17 -35.89 66.01 -33.90
CA GLU A 17 -36.09 65.12 -35.06
C GLU A 17 -34.91 65.11 -36.03
N ASN A 18 -34.10 66.18 -36.07
CA ASN A 18 -32.93 66.30 -36.93
C ASN A 18 -31.61 65.88 -36.25
N LEU A 19 -31.64 65.47 -34.97
CA LEU A 19 -30.45 65.04 -34.27
C LEU A 19 -30.13 63.59 -34.64
N PRO A 20 -28.91 63.26 -35.11
CA PRO A 20 -28.52 61.87 -35.23
C PRO A 20 -28.66 61.21 -33.85
N THR A 21 -29.46 60.15 -33.78
CA THR A 21 -29.63 59.39 -32.53
C THR A 21 -28.28 59.10 -31.90
N PHE A 22 -28.20 59.21 -30.57
CA PHE A 22 -26.98 58.96 -29.78
C PHE A 22 -26.22 57.70 -30.25
N ASN A 23 -26.95 56.62 -30.55
CA ASN A 23 -26.40 55.36 -31.05
C ASN A 23 -25.63 55.51 -32.38
N SER A 24 -26.11 56.36 -33.29
CA SER A 24 -25.50 56.63 -34.59
C SER A 24 -24.36 57.66 -34.50
N ALA A 25 -24.52 58.72 -33.69
CA ALA A 25 -23.49 59.76 -33.53
C ALA A 25 -22.19 59.18 -32.94
N PHE A 26 -22.30 58.17 -32.07
CA PHE A 26 -21.17 57.49 -31.46
C PHE A 26 -20.76 56.17 -32.14
N ARG A 27 -21.46 55.77 -33.22
CA ARG A 27 -21.25 54.49 -33.92
C ARG A 27 -21.13 53.31 -32.97
N PHE A 28 -21.99 53.27 -31.95
CA PHE A 28 -21.82 52.37 -30.82
C PHE A 28 -21.81 50.89 -31.26
N GLU A 29 -22.68 50.52 -32.21
CA GLU A 29 -22.73 49.15 -32.73
C GLU A 29 -21.47 48.72 -33.48
N GLU A 30 -20.85 49.64 -34.23
CA GLU A 30 -19.61 49.35 -34.93
C GLU A 30 -18.47 49.13 -33.92
N ARG A 31 -18.45 49.92 -32.84
CA ARG A 31 -17.49 49.76 -31.73
C ARG A 31 -17.73 48.49 -30.93
N LEU A 32 -18.98 48.13 -30.64
CA LEU A 32 -19.35 46.90 -29.95
C LEU A 32 -18.90 45.68 -30.74
N ARG A 33 -19.16 45.66 -32.05
CA ARG A 33 -18.74 44.58 -32.95
C ARG A 33 -17.22 44.43 -33.02
N LEU A 34 -16.48 45.55 -33.09
CA LEU A 34 -15.01 45.53 -33.08
C LEU A 34 -14.46 45.00 -31.75
N LEU A 35 -15.08 45.36 -30.63
CA LEU A 35 -14.72 44.90 -29.30
C LEU A 35 -14.98 43.38 -29.15
N GLU A 36 -16.14 42.89 -29.59
CA GLU A 36 -16.43 41.45 -29.63
C GLU A 36 -15.43 40.69 -30.48
N THR A 37 -15.08 41.23 -31.65
CA THR A 37 -14.08 40.63 -32.55
C THR A 37 -12.68 40.59 -31.92
N SER A 38 -12.28 41.65 -31.21
CA SER A 38 -10.98 41.66 -30.53
C SER A 38 -10.94 40.68 -29.36
N PHE A 39 -12.03 40.58 -28.58
CA PHE A 39 -12.14 39.60 -27.50
C PHE A 39 -12.19 38.16 -28.04
N SER A 40 -12.89 37.91 -29.16
CA SER A 40 -12.92 36.58 -29.78
C SER A 40 -11.55 36.18 -30.32
N GLY A 41 -10.81 37.12 -30.92
CA GLY A 41 -9.43 36.88 -31.37
C GLY A 41 -8.49 36.54 -30.21
N TYR A 42 -8.59 37.30 -29.11
CA TYR A 42 -7.81 37.03 -27.90
C TYR A 42 -8.11 35.64 -27.29
N ARG A 43 -9.37 35.21 -27.33
CA ARG A 43 -9.78 33.88 -26.81
C ARG A 43 -9.30 32.72 -27.69
N GLN A 44 -9.17 32.94 -29.00
CA GLN A 44 -8.74 31.93 -29.98
C GLN A 44 -7.21 31.77 -30.07
N THR A 45 -6.43 32.80 -29.75
CA THR A 45 -4.95 32.75 -29.76
C THR A 45 -4.37 32.70 -28.35
N ASN A 46 -5.14 32.24 -27.36
CA ASN A 46 -4.74 32.33 -25.96
C ASN A 46 -3.66 31.29 -25.64
N GLN A 47 -2.41 31.59 -26.01
CA GLN A 47 -1.21 30.80 -25.73
C GLN A 47 -1.06 30.46 -24.24
N PHE A 48 -1.76 31.18 -23.36
CA PHE A 48 -1.87 30.86 -21.94
C PHE A 48 -2.59 29.54 -21.65
N ALA A 49 -3.60 29.16 -22.45
CA ALA A 49 -4.26 27.86 -22.30
C ALA A 49 -3.30 26.72 -22.67
N ASP A 50 -2.65 26.82 -23.83
CA ASP A 50 -1.65 25.83 -24.27
C ASP A 50 -0.47 25.72 -23.29
N ALA A 51 0.01 26.86 -22.77
CA ALA A 51 1.06 26.88 -21.75
C ALA A 51 0.60 26.25 -20.43
N THR A 52 -0.67 26.44 -20.05
CA THR A 52 -1.25 25.82 -18.84
C THR A 52 -1.37 24.31 -19.00
N ASP A 53 -1.87 23.83 -20.14
CA ASP A 53 -1.97 22.39 -20.42
C ASP A 53 -0.59 21.72 -20.48
N TRP A 54 0.39 22.40 -21.07
CA TRP A 54 1.78 21.93 -21.10
C TRP A 54 2.38 21.84 -19.69
N LEU A 55 2.20 22.88 -18.86
CA LEU A 55 2.66 22.88 -17.46
C LEU A 55 1.97 21.78 -16.64
N GLN A 56 0.67 21.59 -16.84
CA GLN A 56 -0.08 20.53 -16.17
C GLN A 56 0.43 19.15 -16.57
N GLY A 57 0.69 18.92 -17.86
CA GLY A 57 1.27 17.67 -18.35
C GLY A 57 2.68 17.41 -17.81
N LEU A 58 3.49 18.46 -17.66
CA LEU A 58 4.83 18.37 -17.07
C LEU A 58 4.75 17.98 -15.59
N LEU A 59 3.93 18.68 -14.81
CA LEU A 59 3.72 18.40 -13.39
C LEU A 59 3.16 17.00 -13.16
N GLN A 60 2.22 16.55 -14.01
CA GLN A 60 1.69 15.19 -13.91
C GLN A 60 2.79 14.15 -14.14
N ARG A 61 3.61 14.34 -15.17
CA ARG A 61 4.72 13.43 -15.48
C ARG A 61 5.73 13.37 -14.33
N GLU A 62 6.09 14.53 -13.78
CA GLU A 62 7.03 14.62 -12.66
C GLU A 62 6.48 13.92 -11.41
N ASN A 63 5.20 14.11 -11.11
CA ASN A 63 4.51 13.41 -10.02
C ASN A 63 4.50 11.89 -10.24
N ASP A 64 4.18 11.43 -11.45
CA ASP A 64 4.15 10.00 -11.78
C ASP A 64 5.55 9.37 -11.66
N GLU A 65 6.60 10.09 -12.08
CA GLU A 65 7.99 9.66 -11.90
C GLU A 65 8.38 9.60 -10.41
N PHE A 66 8.02 10.62 -9.64
CA PHE A 66 8.27 10.67 -8.21
C PHE A 66 7.59 9.52 -7.47
N LEU A 67 6.30 9.25 -7.74
CA LEU A 67 5.55 8.16 -7.12
C LEU A 67 6.13 6.79 -7.48
N ARG A 68 6.54 6.58 -8.73
CA ARG A 68 7.21 5.35 -9.15
C ARG A 68 8.56 5.15 -8.46
N ASN A 69 9.33 6.21 -8.26
CA ASN A 69 10.58 6.17 -7.51
C ASN A 69 10.34 5.81 -6.04
N ILE A 70 9.29 6.36 -5.43
CA ILE A 70 8.88 6.00 -4.06
C ILE A 70 8.50 4.51 -4.00
N ASP A 71 7.66 4.03 -4.90
CA ASP A 71 7.23 2.63 -4.93
C ASP A 71 8.41 1.66 -5.01
N GLU A 72 9.32 1.89 -5.97
CA GLU A 72 10.50 1.05 -6.14
C GLU A 72 11.45 1.10 -4.94
N ASN A 73 11.61 2.27 -4.31
CA ASN A 73 12.42 2.40 -3.10
C ASN A 73 11.77 1.68 -1.90
N MET A 74 10.46 1.84 -1.69
CA MET A 74 9.74 1.14 -0.62
C MET A 74 9.84 -0.37 -0.81
N LYS A 75 9.65 -0.86 -2.03
CA LYS A 75 9.79 -2.27 -2.38
C LYS A 75 11.19 -2.81 -2.07
N LYS A 76 12.25 -2.06 -2.39
CA LYS A 76 13.64 -2.43 -2.06
C LYS A 76 13.86 -2.51 -0.54
N VAL A 77 13.38 -1.51 0.21
CA VAL A 77 13.52 -1.46 1.67
C VAL A 77 12.76 -2.62 2.33
N LEU A 78 11.49 -2.82 1.97
CA LEU A 78 10.67 -3.90 2.51
C LEU A 78 11.26 -5.27 2.19
N LYS A 79 11.73 -5.50 0.95
CA LYS A 79 12.40 -6.73 0.56
C LYS A 79 13.66 -6.98 1.41
N GLY A 80 14.46 -5.95 1.65
CA GLY A 80 15.66 -6.03 2.50
C GLY A 80 15.31 -6.38 3.95
N LEU A 81 14.31 -5.69 4.52
CA LEU A 81 13.84 -5.91 5.88
C LEU A 81 13.33 -7.34 6.08
N VAL A 82 12.40 -7.78 5.22
CA VAL A 82 11.81 -9.12 5.29
C VAL A 82 12.90 -10.19 5.14
N LYS A 83 13.80 -10.03 4.16
CA LYS A 83 14.91 -10.99 3.94
C LYS A 83 15.80 -11.12 5.18
N ASN A 84 16.20 -9.99 5.77
CA ASN A 84 17.09 -10.00 6.93
C ASN A 84 16.38 -10.54 8.18
N GLN A 85 15.14 -10.14 8.41
CA GLN A 85 14.35 -10.60 9.56
C GLN A 85 14.07 -12.10 9.49
N VAL A 86 13.68 -12.62 8.32
CA VAL A 86 13.48 -14.07 8.13
C VAL A 86 14.78 -14.81 8.35
N LYS A 87 15.90 -14.34 7.78
CA LYS A 87 17.21 -14.96 7.97
C LYS A 87 17.58 -15.03 9.45
N GLU A 88 17.44 -13.92 10.18
CA GLU A 88 17.76 -13.86 11.60
C GLU A 88 16.87 -14.77 12.45
N GLN A 89 15.56 -14.80 12.17
CA GLN A 89 14.65 -15.69 12.88
C GLN A 89 14.95 -17.16 12.59
N VAL A 90 15.21 -17.53 11.34
CA VAL A 90 15.57 -18.91 10.98
C VAL A 90 16.87 -19.32 11.68
N SER A 91 17.90 -18.46 11.69
CA SER A 91 19.16 -18.73 12.40
C SER A 91 18.97 -18.91 13.91
N ARG A 92 17.95 -18.29 14.52
CA ARG A 92 17.64 -18.45 15.95
C ARG A 92 16.77 -19.66 16.26
N ILE A 93 15.81 -19.98 15.38
CA ILE A 93 14.82 -21.03 15.61
C ILE A 93 15.40 -22.40 15.26
N LEU A 94 16.13 -22.53 14.16
CA LEU A 94 16.61 -23.82 13.67
C LEU A 94 17.49 -24.57 14.69
N PRO A 95 18.49 -23.93 15.34
CA PRO A 95 19.33 -24.62 16.33
C PRO A 95 18.53 -25.02 17.58
N ARG A 96 17.54 -24.21 17.99
CA ARG A 96 16.68 -24.53 19.14
C ARG A 96 15.81 -25.75 18.87
N ILE A 97 15.29 -25.87 17.65
CA ILE A 97 14.52 -27.06 17.24
C ILE A 97 15.44 -28.28 17.26
N GLU A 98 16.61 -28.19 16.64
CA GLU A 98 17.59 -29.27 16.59
C GLU A 98 17.99 -29.76 17.99
N GLU A 99 18.33 -28.84 18.90
CA GLU A 99 18.68 -29.15 20.29
C GLU A 99 17.50 -29.79 21.04
N SER A 100 16.29 -29.23 20.90
CA SER A 100 15.10 -29.77 21.57
C SER A 100 14.74 -31.19 21.09
N MET A 101 14.94 -31.46 19.80
CA MET A 101 14.71 -32.78 19.23
C MET A 101 15.77 -33.78 19.70
N ASN A 102 17.05 -33.38 19.70
CA ASN A 102 18.13 -34.24 20.17
C ASN A 102 17.96 -34.61 21.64
N THR A 103 17.68 -33.63 22.50
CA THR A 103 17.47 -33.87 23.94
C THR A 103 16.25 -34.76 24.21
N THR A 104 15.14 -34.54 23.50
CA THR A 104 13.94 -35.38 23.63
C THR A 104 14.20 -36.81 23.18
N LEU A 105 14.88 -36.98 22.04
CA LEU A 105 15.19 -38.29 21.50
C LEU A 105 16.15 -39.06 22.40
N GLU A 106 17.21 -38.43 22.90
CA GLU A 106 18.15 -39.05 23.83
C GLU A 106 17.44 -39.55 25.10
N ALA A 107 16.54 -38.73 25.68
CA ALA A 107 15.78 -39.11 26.87
C ALA A 107 14.84 -40.30 26.62
N GLU A 108 14.15 -40.32 25.48
CA GLU A 108 13.26 -41.42 25.10
C GLU A 108 14.03 -42.71 24.84
N VAL A 109 15.16 -42.62 24.11
CA VAL A 109 16.04 -43.76 23.83
C VAL A 109 16.59 -44.35 25.12
N LEU A 110 17.06 -43.50 26.05
CA LEU A 110 17.56 -43.93 27.34
C LEU A 110 16.47 -44.66 28.14
N THR A 111 15.28 -44.05 28.25
CA THR A 111 14.14 -44.60 29.00
C THR A 111 13.71 -45.95 28.43
N ARG A 112 13.56 -46.04 27.09
CA ARG A 112 13.17 -47.29 26.42
C ARG A 112 14.24 -48.37 26.54
N SER A 113 15.51 -48.02 26.41
CA SER A 113 16.63 -48.94 26.60
C SER A 113 16.66 -49.50 28.03
N SER A 114 16.46 -48.65 29.04
CA SER A 114 16.35 -49.08 30.43
C SER A 114 15.19 -50.06 30.63
N HIS A 115 14.01 -49.79 30.06
CA HIS A 115 12.87 -50.73 30.14
C HIS A 115 13.15 -52.07 29.46
N LEU A 116 13.82 -52.07 28.29
CA LEU A 116 14.21 -53.30 27.60
C LEU A 116 15.26 -54.09 28.38
N SER A 117 16.23 -53.41 29.00
CA SER A 117 17.24 -54.04 29.84
C SER A 117 16.62 -54.68 31.08
N ILE A 118 15.73 -53.98 31.78
CA ILE A 118 14.99 -54.52 32.94
C ILE A 118 14.20 -55.78 32.55
N THR A 119 13.46 -55.71 31.43
CA THR A 119 12.68 -56.85 30.93
C THR A 119 13.57 -58.02 30.54
N SER A 120 14.71 -57.76 29.89
CA SER A 120 15.70 -58.78 29.52
C SER A 120 16.26 -59.50 30.74
N TYR A 121 16.68 -58.76 31.78
CA TYR A 121 17.19 -59.36 33.01
C TYR A 121 16.15 -60.19 33.75
N ALA A 122 14.89 -59.73 33.79
CA ALA A 122 13.80 -60.49 34.40
C ALA A 122 13.56 -61.83 33.66
N VAL A 123 13.48 -61.80 32.32
CA VAL A 123 13.30 -63.01 31.50
C VAL A 123 14.47 -63.98 31.66
N ALA A 124 15.71 -63.47 31.73
CA ALA A 124 16.90 -64.31 31.94
C ALA A 124 16.90 -64.98 33.33
N ALA A 125 16.44 -64.28 34.36
CA ALA A 125 16.32 -64.84 35.71
C ALA A 125 15.26 -65.96 35.76
N ASP A 126 14.08 -65.72 35.19
CA ASP A 126 13.01 -66.72 35.12
C ASP A 126 13.45 -67.99 34.36
N LEU A 127 14.17 -67.80 33.25
CA LEU A 127 14.72 -68.92 32.46
C LEU A 127 15.75 -69.72 33.26
N SER A 128 16.67 -69.04 33.96
CA SER A 128 17.66 -69.70 34.81
C SER A 128 17.02 -70.47 35.97
N GLU A 129 15.97 -69.93 36.59
CA GLU A 129 15.21 -70.63 37.63
C GLU A 129 14.55 -71.91 37.09
N MET A 130 13.96 -71.84 35.88
CA MET A 130 13.38 -73.00 35.21
C MET A 130 14.42 -74.08 34.89
N GLU A 131 15.59 -73.69 34.37
CA GLU A 131 16.69 -74.62 34.09
C GLU A 131 17.20 -75.31 35.36
N LEU A 132 17.37 -74.56 36.46
CA LEU A 132 17.78 -75.11 37.75
C LEU A 132 16.74 -76.09 38.32
N LYS A 133 15.45 -75.75 38.26
CA LYS A 133 14.36 -76.65 38.68
C LYS A 133 14.37 -77.94 37.87
N LYS A 134 14.58 -77.85 36.55
CA LYS A 134 14.68 -79.02 35.67
C LYS A 134 15.85 -79.94 36.09
N ILE A 135 17.04 -79.38 36.30
CA ILE A 135 18.23 -80.14 36.73
C ILE A 135 17.98 -80.86 38.07
N LEU A 136 17.31 -80.20 39.01
CA LEU A 136 17.00 -80.80 40.32
C LEU A 136 16.07 -82.01 40.17
N ILE A 137 15.02 -81.90 39.33
CA ILE A 137 14.08 -82.99 39.05
C ILE A 137 14.81 -84.19 38.43
N GLU A 138 15.65 -83.96 37.40
CA GLU A 138 16.43 -85.02 36.75
C GLU A 138 17.36 -85.74 37.73
N LYS A 139 18.01 -85.01 38.64
CA LYS A 139 18.85 -85.59 39.70
C LYS A 139 18.06 -86.43 40.71
N MET A 140 16.82 -86.06 41.01
CA MET A 140 15.96 -86.81 41.93
C MET A 140 15.44 -88.10 41.29
N GLU A 141 15.16 -88.11 39.98
CA GLU A 141 14.72 -89.30 39.26
C GLU A 141 15.86 -90.30 39.02
N GLY A 142 17.08 -89.84 38.75
CA GLY A 142 18.25 -90.70 38.52
C GLY A 142 18.85 -91.37 39.76
N ASN A 143 18.41 -91.00 40.97
CA ASN A 143 18.84 -91.60 42.25
C ASN A 143 17.89 -92.71 42.76
N LYS A 144 17.00 -93.23 41.93
CA LYS A 144 16.23 -94.47 42.16
C LYS A 144 16.94 -95.67 41.54
#